data_AF-I0GVY2-F1
#
_entry.id   AF-I0GVY2-F1
#
_cell.length_a   1.000
_cell.length_b   1.000
_cell.length_c   1.000
_cell.angle_alpha   90.00
_cell.angle_beta   90.00
_cell.angle_gamma   90.00
#
_symmetry.space_group_name_H-M   'P 1'
#
loop_
_entity.id
_entity.type
_entity.pdbx_description
1 polymer ?
#
loop_
_entity_poly.entity_id
_entity_poly.type
_entity_poly.pdbx_seq_one_letter_code
_entity_poly.pdbx_strand_id
1 'polypeptide(L)' 'MVDDTPMNLTVVRGLLKQTKIQVDTAVSGYECLELAGTKAYDMIFLDHRMPGMDGIETL' A
#
# COMPACT_ATOMS: atom_id res chain seq x y z
N MET A 1 0.14 -2.19 -1.60
CA MET A 1 -1.09 -1.88 -0.84
C MET A 1 -0.75 -0.92 0.27
N VAL A 2 -1.55 0.12 0.44
CA VAL A 2 -1.32 1.17 1.42
C VAL A 2 -2.56 1.26 2.29
N ASP A 3 -2.41 1.01 3.58
CA ASP A 3 -3.49 0.94 4.55
C ASP A 3 -2.88 1.15 5.95
N ASP A 4 -3.46 2.03 6.76
CA ASP A 4 -2.95 2.37 8.09
C ASP A 4 -3.21 1.26 9.14
N THR A 5 -4.04 0.27 8.79
CA THR A 5 -4.41 -0.86 9.64
C THR A 5 -3.55 -2.09 9.30
N PRO A 6 -2.58 -2.48 10.16
CA PRO A 6 -1.63 -3.57 9.84
C PRO A 6 -2.28 -4.93 9.58
N MET A 7 -3.47 -5.17 10.15
CA MET A 7 -4.25 -6.39 9.91
C MET A 7 -4.67 -6.50 8.45
N ASN A 8 -5.11 -5.41 7.83
CA ASN A 8 -5.55 -5.40 6.42
C ASN A 8 -4.39 -5.77 5.49
N LEU A 9 -3.21 -5.18 5.74
CA LEU A 9 -1.98 -5.51 5.00
C LEU A 9 -1.62 -6.99 5.12
N THR A 10 -1.77 -7.58 6.31
CA THR A 10 -1.50 -9.00 6.56
C THR A 10 -2.49 -9.90 5.81
N VAL A 11 -3.77 -9.56 5.83
CA VAL A 11 -4.83 -10.30 5.13
C VAL A 11 -4.57 -10.30 3.63
N VAL A 12 -4.29 -9.14 3.04
CA VAL A 12 -4.03 -9.01 1.60
C VAL A 12 -2.79 -9.81 1.20
N ARG A 13 -1.70 -9.71 1.97
CA ARG A 13 -0.51 -10.53 1.72
C ARG A 13 -0.84 -12.02 1.75
N GLY A 14 -1.68 -12.46 2.69
CA GLY A 14 -2.17 -13.83 2.76
C GLY A 14 -2.96 -14.25 1.52
N LEU A 15 -3.91 -13.42 1.08
CA LEU A 15 -4.76 -13.67 -0.09
C LEU A 15 -3.95 -13.77 -1.39
N LEU A 16 -2.96 -12.90 -1.55
CA LEU A 16 -2.14 -12.84 -2.77
C LEU A 16 -0.95 -13.80 -2.75
N LYS A 17 -0.64 -14.43 -1.60
CA LYS A 17 0.53 -15.30 -1.43
C LYS A 17 0.60 -16.48 -2.41
N GLN A 18 -0.55 -17.02 -2.82
CA GLN A 18 -0.61 -18.15 -3.77
C GLN A 18 -0.62 -17.72 -5.24
N THR A 19 -0.61 -16.42 -5.49
CA THR A 19 -0.53 -15.85 -6.84
C THR A 19 0.94 -15.60 -7.22
N LYS A 20 1.17 -15.19 -8.47
CA LYS A 20 2.49 -14.71 -8.92
C LYS A 20 2.69 -13.20 -8.72
N ILE A 21 1.74 -12.53 -8.06
CA ILE A 21 1.76 -11.08 -7.86
C ILE A 21 2.77 -10.76 -6.75
N GLN A 22 3.69 -9.85 -7.03
CA GLN A 22 4.57 -9.27 -6.01
C GLN A 22 3.85 -8.12 -5.32
N VAL A 23 3.81 -8.15 -3.99
CA VAL A 23 3.04 -7.21 -3.20
C VAL A 23 3.93 -6.58 -2.14
N ASP A 24 4.21 -5.30 -2.32
CA ASP A 24 4.74 -4.44 -1.27
C ASP A 24 3.58 -3.81 -0.48
N THR A 25 3.84 -3.52 0.79
CA THR A 25 2.86 -2.93 1.73
C THR A 25 3.46 -1.70 2.37
N ALA A 26 2.64 -0.67 2.57
CA ALA A 26 2.99 0.55 3.29
C ALA A 26 1.88 0.87 4.30
N VAL A 27 2.24 1.46 5.44
CA VAL A 27 1.30 1.84 6.52
C VAL A 27 0.86 3.30 6.44
N SER A 28 1.34 4.06 5.45
CA SER A 28 0.99 5.47 5.27
C SER A 28 1.23 5.95 3.83
N GLY A 29 0.61 7.07 3.46
CA GLY A 29 0.88 7.75 2.19
C GLY A 29 2.36 8.14 2.02
N TYR A 30 3.03 8.60 3.09
CA TYR A 30 4.45 8.95 3.06
C TYR A 30 5.34 7.77 2.65
N GLU A 31 5.17 6.62 3.30
CA GLU A 31 5.93 5.40 2.97
C GLU A 31 5.60 4.92 1.53
N CYS A 32 4.35 5.07 1.10
CA CYS A 32 3.97 4.77 -0.29
C CYS A 32 4.76 5.63 -1.29
N LEU A 33 4.87 6.94 -1.05
CA LEU A 33 5.61 7.85 -1.93
C LEU A 33 7.11 7.54 -1.97
N GLU A 34 7.71 7.17 -0.84
CA GLU A 34 9.12 6.74 -0.79
C GLU A 34 9.35 5.46 -1.61
N LEU A 35 8.45 4.47 -1.49
CA LEU A 35 8.51 3.24 -2.28
C LEU A 35 8.29 3.49 -3.77
N ALA A 36 7.28 4.30 -4.13
CA ALA A 36 6.98 4.64 -5.52
C ALA A 36 8.09 5.47 -6.18
N GLY A 37 8.84 6.25 -5.40
CA GLY A 37 10.02 6.99 -5.87
C GLY A 37 11.22 6.10 -6.18
N THR A 38 11.29 4.90 -5.60
CA THR A 38 12.42 3.96 -5.77
C THR A 38 12.09 2.74 -6.63
N LYS A 39 10.82 2.39 -6.77
CA LYS A 39 10.33 1.26 -7.53
C LYS A 39 9.15 1.65 -8.41
N ALA A 40 9.13 1.14 -9.63
CA ALA A 40 7.94 1.22 -10.47
C ALA A 40 6.93 0.14 -10.05
N TYR A 41 5.67 0.54 -9.91
CA TYR A 41 4.55 -0.36 -9.62
C TYR A 41 3.55 -0.32 -10.76
N ASP A 42 3.05 -1.50 -11.16
CA ASP A 42 1.97 -1.59 -12.16
C ASP A 42 0.64 -1.08 -11.62
N MET A 43 0.42 -1.22 -10.30
CA MET A 43 -0.80 -0.83 -9.61
C MET A 43 -0.55 -0.55 -8.13
N ILE A 44 -1.16 0.52 -7.61
CA ILE A 44 -1.14 0.87 -6.20
C ILE A 44 -2.59 0.95 -5.70
N PHE A 45 -2.91 0.19 -4.66
CA PHE A 45 -4.16 0.32 -3.92
C PHE A 45 -3.92 1.18 -2.68
N LEU A 46 -4.64 2.30 -2.59
CA LEU A 46 -4.57 3.28 -1.51
C LEU A 46 -5.87 3.26 -0.71
N ASP A 47 -5.76 3.20 0.63
CA ASP A 47 -6.88 3.53 1.50
C ASP A 47 -7.18 5.04 1.39
N HIS A 48 -8.46 5.38 1.25
CA HIS A 48 -8.89 6.76 1.23
C HIS A 48 -8.66 7.44 2.58
N ARG A 49 -8.78 6.72 3.71
CA ARG A 49 -8.67 7.32 5.04
C ARG A 49 -7.41 6.82 5.74
N MET A 50 -6.43 7.71 5.87
CA MET A 50 -5.23 7.46 6.65
C MET A 50 -4.90 8.71 7.48
N PRO A 51 -4.30 8.56 8.67
CA PRO A 51 -3.84 9.69 9.46
C PRO A 51 -2.66 10.40 8.79
N GLY A 52 -2.66 11.74 8.86
CA GLY A 52 -1.56 12.57 8.38
C GLY A 52 -1.67 12.94 6.90
N MET A 53 -1.55 11.96 6.00
CA MET A 53 -1.74 12.13 4.56
C MET A 53 -2.73 11.08 4.09
N ASP A 54 -3.84 11.54 3.51
CA ASP A 54 -4.88 10.64 3.03
C ASP A 54 -4.58 10.05 1.64
N GLY A 55 -5.42 9.11 1.18
CA GLY A 55 -5.21 8.45 -0.11
C GLY A 55 -5.36 9.37 -1.32
N ILE A 56 -6.06 10.50 -1.18
CA ILE A 56 -6.26 11.49 -2.25
C ILE A 56 -5.03 12.41 -2.33
N GLU A 57 -4.50 12.84 -1.19
CA GLU A 57 -3.26 13.62 -1.11
C GLU A 57 -2.02 12.84 -1.58
N THR A 58 -2.07 11.51 -1.52
CA THR A 58 -0.99 10.62 -1.97
C THR A 58 -0.92 10.47 -3.50
N LEU A 59 -1.97 10.87 -4.23
CA LEU A 59 -2.12 10.64 -5.67
C LEU A 59 -1.58 11.81 -6.53
#